data_AF-A0AAE1EZQ4-F1
#
_entry.id   AF-A0AAE1EZQ4-F1
#
_cell.length_a   1.000
_cell.length_b   1.000
_cell.length_c   1.000
_cell.angle_alpha   90.00
_cell.angle_beta   90.00
_cell.angle_gamma   90.00
#
_symmetry.space_group_name_H-M   'P 1'
#
loop_
_entity.id
_entity.type
_entity.pdbx_description
1 polymer ?
#
loop_
_entity_poly.entity_id
_entity_poly.type
_entity_poly.pdbx_seq_one_letter_code
_entity_poly.pdbx_strand_id
1 'polypeptide(L)'
;MQAIKAVRSIIAKRPIVGNVIVYGSLYTGAEFMQQTFNNKIMVPEDSSPKPYDTGVLSRYAFMGTCVFPHTLYYAYKYLDSKFVGKAMKVVLPKLAADALVVTPINLTIFYVGMSILEGKKDILQEWKQKIIPTFVTASVFWVPASLINFRFLPPQARVIFVGSCQIIWVSILCWFKRQEY
;
A
#
# COMPACT_ATOMS: atom_id res chain seq x y z
N MET A 1 6.57 -9.11 27.64
CA MET A 1 7.00 -10.20 26.72
C MET A 1 5.89 -11.17 26.31
N GLN A 2 4.90 -11.50 27.17
CA GLN A 2 3.80 -12.43 26.81
C GLN A 2 2.88 -11.91 25.70
N ALA A 3 2.53 -10.62 25.70
CA ALA A 3 1.71 -10.00 24.65
C ALA A 3 2.36 -10.12 23.25
N ILE A 4 3.66 -9.87 23.15
CA ILE A 4 4.42 -10.00 21.89
C ILE A 4 4.43 -11.46 21.40
N LYS A 5 4.58 -12.43 22.31
CA LYS A 5 4.49 -13.87 21.96
C LYS A 5 3.08 -14.28 21.53
N ALA A 6 2.05 -13.77 22.19
CA ALA A 6 0.65 -14.06 21.86
C ALA A 6 0.26 -13.47 20.50
N VAL A 7 0.63 -12.21 20.23
CA VAL A 7 0.47 -11.55 18.93
C VAL A 7 1.18 -12.36 17.84
N ARG A 8 2.43 -12.79 18.09
CA ARG A 8 3.20 -13.59 17.14
C ARG A 8 2.57 -14.97 16.86
N SER A 9 1.96 -15.60 17.88
CA SER A 9 1.25 -16.88 17.76
C SER A 9 -0.05 -16.78 16.98
N ILE A 10 -0.83 -15.72 17.20
CA ILE A 10 -2.09 -15.46 16.48
C ILE A 10 -1.80 -15.13 15.00
N ILE A 11 -0.78 -14.30 14.74
CA ILE A 11 -0.34 -13.97 13.38
C ILE A 11 0.16 -15.22 12.64
N ALA A 12 0.90 -16.11 13.32
CA ALA A 12 1.38 -17.36 12.73
C ALA A 12 0.25 -18.36 12.44
N LYS A 13 -0.80 -18.40 13.27
CA LYS A 13 -1.96 -19.29 13.07
C LYS A 13 -2.99 -18.74 12.07
N ARG A 14 -3.08 -17.42 11.91
CA ARG A 14 -4.01 -16.75 10.99
C ARG A 14 -3.30 -15.64 10.21
N PRO A 15 -2.54 -15.97 9.16
CA PRO A 15 -1.76 -15.01 8.39
C PRO A 15 -2.62 -13.88 7.79
N ILE A 16 -3.88 -14.18 7.43
CA ILE A 16 -4.83 -13.18 6.93
C ILE A 16 -5.16 -12.14 8.01
N VAL A 17 -5.39 -12.54 9.27
CA VAL A 17 -5.69 -11.60 10.36
C VAL A 17 -4.51 -10.66 10.62
N GLY A 18 -3.28 -11.18 10.54
CA GLY A 18 -2.07 -10.35 10.60
C GLY A 18 -2.03 -9.32 9.48
N ASN A 19 -2.31 -9.74 8.25
CA ASN A 19 -2.36 -8.84 7.10
C ASN A 19 -3.45 -7.78 7.24
N VAL A 20 -4.65 -8.13 7.71
CA VAL A 20 -5.75 -7.19 7.95
C VAL A 20 -5.33 -6.08 8.90
N ILE A 21 -4.69 -6.44 10.01
CA ILE A 21 -4.22 -5.46 10.99
C ILE A 21 -3.13 -4.57 10.39
N VAL A 22 -2.15 -5.15 9.71
CA VAL A 22 -1.02 -4.41 9.13
C VAL A 22 -1.49 -3.45 8.03
N TYR A 23 -2.18 -3.95 7.00
CA TYR A 23 -2.64 -3.11 5.89
C TYR A 23 -3.71 -2.12 6.34
N GLY A 24 -4.62 -2.52 7.22
CA GLY A 24 -5.62 -1.61 7.79
C GLY A 24 -4.99 -0.44 8.52
N SER A 25 -3.98 -0.71 9.36
CA SER A 25 -3.25 0.32 10.10
C SER A 25 -2.44 1.24 9.17
N LEU A 26 -1.78 0.67 8.16
CA LEU A 26 -0.97 1.43 7.20
C LEU A 26 -1.82 2.39 6.37
N TYR A 27 -2.92 1.90 5.77
CA TYR A 27 -3.77 2.72 4.91
C TYR A 27 -4.52 3.79 5.69
N THR A 28 -5.09 3.43 6.83
CA THR A 28 -5.80 4.38 7.69
C THR A 28 -4.84 5.40 8.31
N GLY A 29 -3.67 4.94 8.77
CA GLY A 29 -2.66 5.81 9.37
C GLY A 29 -2.05 6.79 8.38
N ALA A 30 -1.78 6.36 7.15
CA ALA A 30 -1.27 7.23 6.09
C ALA A 30 -2.29 8.33 5.74
N GLU A 31 -3.56 7.99 5.54
CA GLU A 31 -4.61 8.98 5.26
C GLU A 31 -4.82 9.94 6.44
N PHE A 32 -4.81 9.43 7.67
CA PHE A 32 -4.88 10.27 8.87
C PHE A 32 -3.70 11.26 8.97
N MET A 33 -2.48 10.78 8.73
CA MET A 33 -1.27 11.61 8.75
C MET A 33 -1.34 12.68 7.66
N GLN A 34 -1.82 12.32 6.48
CA GLN A 34 -1.93 13.23 5.35
C GLN A 34 -3.01 14.29 5.55
N GLN A 35 -4.17 13.93 6.09
CA GLN A 35 -5.19 14.90 6.49
C GLN A 35 -4.67 15.83 7.59
N THR A 36 -3.92 15.31 8.55
CA THR A 36 -3.31 16.15 9.60
C THR A 36 -2.35 17.17 8.99
N PHE A 37 -1.48 16.71 8.09
CA PHE A 37 -0.52 17.58 7.43
C PHE A 37 -1.22 18.66 6.59
N ASN A 38 -2.19 18.28 5.76
CA ASN A 38 -2.85 19.22 4.86
C ASN A 38 -3.89 20.14 5.54
N ASN A 39 -4.62 19.63 6.54
CA ASN A 39 -5.75 20.35 7.13
C ASN A 39 -5.40 21.07 8.43
N LYS A 40 -4.25 20.76 9.07
CA LYS A 40 -3.83 21.35 10.35
C LYS A 40 -2.45 22.01 10.30
N ILE A 41 -1.50 21.48 9.53
CA ILE A 41 -0.10 21.96 9.53
C ILE A 41 0.16 22.91 8.36
N MET A 42 -0.15 22.48 7.14
CA MET A 42 0.01 23.26 5.90
C MET A 42 -1.26 24.04 5.55
N VAL A 43 -1.87 24.68 6.55
CA VAL A 43 -3.02 25.55 6.31
C VAL A 43 -2.47 26.93 5.93
N PRO A 44 -2.87 27.51 4.78
CA PRO A 44 -2.51 28.88 4.44
C PRO A 44 -2.92 29.83 5.56
N GLU A 45 -2.12 30.87 5.82
CA GLU A 45 -2.31 31.80 6.94
C GLU A 45 -3.71 32.46 6.92
N ASP A 46 -4.30 32.56 5.73
CA ASP A 46 -5.61 33.17 5.47
C ASP A 46 -6.79 32.19 5.64
N SER A 47 -6.54 30.92 6.00
CA SER A 47 -7.54 29.84 6.02
C SER A 47 -7.68 29.20 7.40
N SER A 48 -8.90 28.78 7.75
CA SER A 48 -9.13 28.02 8.98
C SER A 48 -8.80 26.52 8.80
N PRO A 49 -8.31 25.84 9.85
CA PRO A 49 -8.01 24.42 9.79
C PRO A 49 -9.24 23.58 9.45
N LYS A 50 -9.18 22.78 8.39
CA LYS A 50 -10.30 21.94 7.94
C LYS A 50 -10.54 20.77 8.91
N PRO A 51 -11.79 20.28 9.07
CA PRO A 51 -12.06 19.06 9.82
C PRO A 51 -11.49 17.82 9.10
N TYR A 52 -11.41 16.70 9.82
CA TYR A 52 -11.05 15.42 9.22
C TYR A 52 -12.21 14.88 8.37
N ASP A 53 -11.91 14.40 7.17
CA ASP A 53 -12.87 13.71 6.31
C ASP A 53 -12.95 12.24 6.75
N THR A 54 -13.92 11.96 7.61
CA THR A 54 -14.20 10.62 8.13
C THR A 54 -14.70 9.67 7.04
N GLY A 55 -15.30 10.19 5.98
CA GLY A 55 -15.77 9.39 4.84
C GLY A 55 -14.61 8.86 4.01
N VAL A 56 -13.60 9.69 3.74
CA VAL A 56 -12.37 9.22 3.08
C VAL A 56 -11.62 8.25 3.99
N LEU A 57 -11.50 8.56 5.29
CA LEU A 57 -10.82 7.70 6.25
C LEU A 57 -11.44 6.30 6.34
N SER A 58 -12.78 6.20 6.34
CA SER A 58 -13.49 4.91 6.40
C SER A 58 -13.32 4.08 5.13
N ARG A 59 -13.28 4.71 3.94
CA ARG A 59 -12.99 4.03 2.67
C ARG A 59 -11.58 3.45 2.65
N TYR A 60 -10.59 4.21 3.10
CA TYR A 60 -9.21 3.72 3.22
C TYR A 60 -9.08 2.59 4.24
N ALA A 61 -9.80 2.68 5.37
CA ALA A 61 -9.88 1.61 6.34
C ALA A 61 -10.51 0.34 5.73
N PHE A 62 -11.60 0.47 4.98
CA PHE A 62 -12.23 -0.66 4.28
C PHE A 62 -11.30 -1.29 3.25
N MET A 63 -10.66 -0.50 2.39
CA MET A 63 -9.71 -1.00 1.41
C MET A 63 -8.53 -1.71 2.08
N GLY A 64 -7.97 -1.13 3.14
CA GLY A 64 -6.84 -1.67 3.89
C GLY A 64 -7.16 -2.93 4.71
N THR A 65 -8.43 -3.16 5.09
CA THR A 65 -8.83 -4.30 5.94
C THR A 65 -9.55 -5.40 5.17
N CYS A 66 -10.42 -5.06 4.22
CA CYS A 66 -11.28 -6.04 3.54
C CYS A 66 -10.77 -6.42 2.15
N VAL A 67 -10.01 -5.55 1.48
CA VAL A 67 -9.62 -5.76 0.07
C VAL A 67 -8.17 -6.16 -0.05
N PHE A 68 -7.24 -5.27 0.31
CA PHE A 68 -5.80 -5.50 0.12
C PHE A 68 -5.25 -6.74 0.83
N PRO A 69 -5.61 -7.05 2.09
CA PRO A 69 -5.11 -8.23 2.79
C PRO A 69 -5.39 -9.54 2.06
N HIS A 70 -6.55 -9.63 1.39
CA HIS A 70 -6.98 -10.82 0.67
C HIS A 70 -6.34 -10.87 -0.72
N THR A 71 -6.44 -9.79 -1.50
CA THR A 71 -5.86 -9.72 -2.85
C THR A 71 -4.36 -9.99 -2.83
N LEU A 72 -3.62 -9.33 -1.93
CA LEU A 72 -2.18 -9.48 -1.83
C LEU A 72 -1.79 -10.86 -1.32
N TYR A 73 -2.55 -11.44 -0.38
CA TYR A 73 -2.28 -12.79 0.12
C TYR A 73 -2.33 -13.82 -1.01
N TYR A 74 -3.36 -13.80 -1.85
CA TYR A 74 -3.49 -14.73 -2.96
C TYR A 74 -2.46 -14.45 -4.07
N ALA A 75 -2.21 -13.19 -4.41
CA ALA A 75 -1.21 -12.81 -5.40
C ALA A 75 0.19 -13.28 -4.99
N TYR A 76 0.61 -13.03 -3.75
CA TYR A 76 1.91 -13.47 -3.25
C TYR A 76 2.01 -14.97 -3.08
N LYS A 77 0.93 -15.65 -2.65
CA LYS A 77 0.90 -17.12 -2.61
C LYS A 77 1.12 -17.74 -3.99
N TYR A 78 0.51 -17.16 -5.04
CA TYR A 78 0.73 -17.59 -6.41
C TYR A 78 2.16 -17.33 -6.87
N LEU A 79 2.70 -16.13 -6.62
CA LEU A 79 4.10 -15.82 -6.96
C LEU A 79 5.10 -16.74 -6.25
N ASP A 80 4.87 -17.04 -4.97
CA ASP A 80 5.72 -17.94 -4.18
C ASP A 80 5.69 -19.39 -4.69
N SER A 81 4.55 -19.85 -5.21
CA SER A 81 4.47 -21.17 -5.85
C SER A 81 5.24 -21.26 -7.17
N LYS A 82 5.37 -20.14 -7.89
CA LYS A 82 6.02 -20.10 -9.22
C LYS A 82 7.52 -19.83 -9.12
N PHE A 83 7.96 -19.08 -8.12
CA PHE A 83 9.35 -18.68 -7.91
C PHE A 83 9.90 -19.29 -6.61
N VAL A 84 10.26 -20.58 -6.67
CA VAL A 84 10.77 -21.33 -5.51
C VAL A 84 12.30 -21.16 -5.42
N GLY A 85 12.76 -20.51 -4.35
CA GLY A 85 14.19 -20.38 -4.06
C GLY A 85 14.56 -19.03 -3.45
N LYS A 86 15.73 -18.98 -2.80
CA LYS A 86 16.26 -17.76 -2.15
C LYS A 86 17.42 -17.12 -2.93
N ALA A 87 17.84 -17.74 -4.03
CA ALA A 87 18.93 -17.24 -4.85
C ALA A 87 18.55 -15.93 -5.55
N MET A 88 19.51 -15.03 -5.73
CA MET A 88 19.30 -13.74 -6.41
C MET A 88 18.72 -13.90 -7.83
N LYS A 89 19.08 -15.01 -8.51
CA LYS A 89 18.54 -15.38 -9.84
C LYS A 89 17.04 -15.70 -9.83
N VAL A 90 16.46 -16.04 -8.68
CA VAL A 90 15.03 -16.29 -8.48
C VAL A 90 14.32 -15.03 -7.96
N VAL A 91 15.01 -14.25 -7.12
CA VAL A 91 14.46 -13.03 -6.51
C VAL A 91 14.28 -11.91 -7.53
N LEU A 92 15.24 -11.67 -8.44
CA LEU A 92 15.14 -10.59 -9.42
C LEU A 92 13.96 -10.77 -10.39
N PRO A 93 13.74 -11.94 -11.02
CA PRO A 93 12.55 -12.18 -11.82
C PRO A 93 11.24 -12.04 -11.03
N LYS A 94 11.23 -12.47 -9.77
CA LYS A 94 10.07 -12.34 -8.89
C LYS A 94 9.70 -10.87 -8.63
N LEU A 95 10.68 -10.00 -8.42
CA LEU A 95 10.46 -8.56 -8.27
C LEU A 95 9.99 -7.90 -9.55
N ALA A 96 10.55 -8.31 -10.70
CA ALA A 96 10.07 -7.85 -11.99
C ALA A 96 8.61 -8.26 -12.22
N ALA A 97 8.24 -9.50 -11.85
CA ALA A 97 6.85 -9.97 -11.93
C ALA A 97 5.92 -9.21 -10.97
N ASP A 98 6.37 -8.94 -9.75
CA ASP A 98 5.62 -8.11 -8.80
C ASP A 98 5.40 -6.69 -9.34
N ALA A 99 6.47 -6.05 -9.82
CA ALA A 99 6.42 -4.71 -10.38
C ALA A 99 5.55 -4.61 -11.64
N LEU A 100 5.63 -5.57 -12.56
CA LEU A 100 4.97 -5.50 -13.87
C LEU A 100 3.57 -6.12 -13.91
N VAL A 101 3.22 -6.97 -12.94
CA VAL A 101 1.92 -7.68 -12.92
C VAL A 101 1.14 -7.35 -11.67
N VAL A 102 1.73 -7.52 -10.49
CA VAL A 102 1.00 -7.35 -9.22
C VAL A 102 0.70 -5.88 -8.94
N THR A 103 1.68 -4.99 -9.15
CA THR A 103 1.48 -3.53 -8.99
C THR A 103 0.34 -2.97 -9.84
N PRO A 104 0.27 -3.18 -11.17
CA PRO A 104 -0.82 -2.63 -11.97
C PRO A 104 -2.19 -3.23 -11.62
N ILE A 105 -2.25 -4.52 -11.23
CA ILE A 105 -3.48 -5.12 -10.72
C ILE A 105 -3.92 -4.45 -9.42
N ASN A 106 -3.00 -4.26 -8.48
CA ASN A 106 -3.30 -3.58 -7.20
C ASN A 106 -3.72 -2.13 -7.39
N LEU A 107 -3.06 -1.39 -8.28
CA LEU A 107 -3.46 -0.01 -8.61
C LEU A 107 -4.84 0.03 -9.24
N THR A 108 -5.17 -0.93 -10.10
CA THR A 108 -6.51 -1.05 -10.70
C THR A 108 -7.56 -1.29 -9.61
N ILE A 109 -7.32 -2.25 -8.73
CA ILE A 109 -8.21 -2.54 -7.60
C ILE A 109 -8.35 -1.32 -6.68
N PHE A 110 -7.25 -0.60 -6.44
CA PHE A 110 -7.29 0.62 -5.64
C PHE A 110 -8.19 1.69 -6.26
N TYR A 111 -7.91 2.12 -7.49
CA TYR A 111 -8.65 3.21 -8.12
C TYR A 111 -10.10 2.85 -8.40
N VAL A 112 -10.36 1.65 -8.94
CA VAL A 112 -11.74 1.20 -9.23
C VAL A 112 -12.50 0.99 -7.92
N GLY A 113 -11.90 0.35 -6.92
CA GLY A 113 -12.52 0.13 -5.62
C GLY A 113 -12.85 1.44 -4.91
N MET A 114 -11.93 2.41 -4.93
CA MET A 114 -12.18 3.74 -4.38
C MET A 114 -13.28 4.48 -5.14
N SER A 115 -13.30 4.45 -6.47
CA SER A 115 -14.36 5.07 -7.27
C SER A 115 -15.75 4.49 -6.97
N ILE A 116 -15.84 3.17 -6.74
CA ILE A 116 -17.08 2.49 -6.33
C ILE A 116 -17.52 2.98 -4.94
N LEU A 117 -16.60 3.03 -3.97
CA LEU A 117 -16.89 3.50 -2.60
C LEU A 117 -17.20 4.99 -2.52
N GLU A 118 -16.73 5.78 -3.49
CA GLU A 118 -17.06 7.20 -3.66
C GLU A 118 -18.40 7.41 -4.40
N GLY A 119 -19.00 6.35 -4.96
CA GLY A 119 -20.27 6.43 -5.68
C GLY A 119 -20.17 7.16 -7.02
N LYS A 120 -19.00 7.15 -7.67
CA LYS A 120 -18.79 7.85 -8.94
C LYS A 120 -19.61 7.21 -10.07
N LYS A 121 -20.16 8.05 -10.96
CA LYS A 121 -20.90 7.59 -12.16
C LYS A 121 -19.98 6.90 -13.17
N ASP A 122 -18.78 7.44 -13.37
CA ASP A 122 -17.72 6.81 -14.17
C ASP A 122 -16.60 6.32 -13.26
N ILE A 123 -16.58 5.02 -13.02
CA ILE A 123 -15.59 4.37 -12.14
C ILE A 123 -14.22 4.22 -12.80
N LEU A 124 -14.16 4.28 -14.15
CA LEU A 124 -12.94 4.03 -14.92
C LEU A 124 -12.23 5.32 -15.33
N GLN A 125 -12.91 6.46 -15.35
CA GLN A 125 -12.31 7.74 -15.72
C GLN A 125 -11.07 8.06 -14.90
N GLU A 126 -11.18 7.99 -13.57
CA GLU A 126 -10.05 8.27 -12.67
C GLU A 126 -8.94 7.23 -12.84
N TRP A 127 -9.29 5.96 -13.04
CA TRP A 127 -8.33 4.90 -13.31
C TRP A 127 -7.54 5.16 -14.60
N LYS A 128 -8.20 5.52 -15.71
CA LYS A 128 -7.55 5.81 -17.01
C LYS A 128 -6.56 6.96 -16.91
N GLN A 129 -6.92 8.00 -16.16
CA GLN A 129 -6.06 9.18 -16.00
C GLN A 129 -4.86 8.91 -15.11
N LYS A 130 -5.04 8.12 -14.02
CA LYS A 130 -4.03 8.00 -12.96
C LYS A 130 -3.19 6.73 -13.04
N ILE A 131 -3.63 5.66 -13.69
CA ILE A 131 -2.88 4.39 -13.67
C ILE A 131 -1.46 4.51 -14.24
N ILE A 132 -1.30 5.18 -15.38
CA ILE A 132 0.02 5.35 -16.01
C ILE A 132 0.97 6.19 -15.15
N PRO A 133 0.62 7.43 -14.74
CA PRO A 133 1.53 8.22 -13.91
C PRO A 133 1.83 7.52 -12.58
N THR A 134 0.83 6.93 -11.92
CA THR A 134 1.05 6.22 -10.65
C THR A 134 1.91 4.96 -10.83
N PHE A 135 1.76 4.22 -11.93
CA PHE A 135 2.60 3.06 -12.23
C PHE A 135 4.06 3.45 -12.50
N VAL A 136 4.29 4.54 -13.24
CA VAL A 136 5.63 5.07 -13.47
C VAL A 136 6.27 5.48 -12.15
N THR A 137 5.55 6.24 -11.30
CA THR A 137 6.06 6.60 -9.98
C THR A 137 6.30 5.38 -9.09
N ALA A 138 5.43 4.37 -9.14
CA ALA A 138 5.64 3.10 -8.44
C ALA A 138 6.95 2.44 -8.87
N SER A 139 7.19 2.37 -10.17
CA SER A 139 8.39 1.76 -10.74
C SER A 139 9.65 2.51 -10.31
N VAL A 140 9.65 3.84 -10.40
CA VAL A 140 10.78 4.68 -10.00
C VAL A 140 11.05 4.60 -8.49
N PHE A 141 10.01 4.42 -7.67
CA PHE A 141 10.16 4.29 -6.22
C PHE A 141 10.61 2.88 -5.80
N TRP A 142 9.94 1.85 -6.30
CA TRP A 142 10.13 0.47 -5.86
C TRP A 142 11.35 -0.21 -6.47
N VAL A 143 11.81 0.17 -7.67
CA VAL A 143 13.01 -0.43 -8.28
C VAL A 143 14.28 -0.14 -7.45
N PRO A 144 14.59 1.12 -7.08
CA PRO A 144 15.72 1.42 -6.19
C PRO A 144 15.54 0.84 -4.79
N ALA A 145 14.33 0.93 -4.22
CA ALA A 145 14.04 0.36 -2.90
C ALA A 145 14.29 -1.16 -2.87
N SER A 146 13.84 -1.87 -3.92
CA SER A 146 14.09 -3.30 -4.08
C SER A 146 15.58 -3.60 -4.22
N LEU A 147 16.32 -2.82 -5.01
CA LEU A 147 17.76 -2.98 -5.15
C LEU A 147 18.47 -2.86 -3.78
N ILE A 148 18.11 -1.83 -2.99
CA ILE A 148 18.68 -1.62 -1.65
C ILE A 148 18.35 -2.80 -0.72
N ASN A 149 17.09 -3.22 -0.74
CA ASN A 149 16.58 -4.29 0.10
C ASN A 149 17.32 -5.62 -0.10
N PHE A 150 17.61 -5.99 -1.35
CA PHE A 150 18.28 -7.26 -1.64
C PHE A 150 19.80 -7.18 -1.64
N ARG A 151 20.39 -6.05 -2.05
CA ARG A 151 21.84 -5.91 -2.20
C ARG A 151 22.54 -5.52 -0.91
N PHE A 152 21.98 -4.59 -0.14
CA PHE A 152 22.66 -3.96 0.99
C PHE A 152 22.12 -4.41 2.34
N LEU A 153 20.85 -4.81 2.44
CA LEU A 153 20.24 -5.14 3.73
C LEU A 153 20.32 -6.63 4.09
N PRO A 154 20.69 -6.94 5.35
CA PRO A 154 20.63 -8.30 5.86
C PRO A 154 19.17 -8.74 6.03
N PRO A 155 18.84 -10.04 5.89
CA PRO A 155 17.47 -10.55 5.87
C PRO A 155 16.57 -10.07 7.02
N GLN A 156 17.14 -9.86 8.21
CA GLN A 156 16.42 -9.41 9.41
C GLN A 156 15.94 -7.95 9.29
N ALA A 157 16.71 -7.10 8.61
CA ALA A 157 16.39 -5.67 8.45
C ALA A 157 15.43 -5.40 7.28
N ARG A 158 15.32 -6.33 6.32
CA ARG A 158 14.51 -6.19 5.10
C ARG A 158 13.04 -5.91 5.40
N VAL A 159 12.48 -6.60 6.40
CA VAL A 159 11.06 -6.45 6.76
C VAL A 159 10.78 -5.04 7.27
N ILE A 160 11.67 -4.49 8.10
CA ILE A 160 11.53 -3.14 8.65
C ILE A 160 11.66 -2.11 7.54
N PHE A 161 12.69 -2.24 6.68
CA PHE A 161 12.92 -1.34 5.57
C PHE A 161 11.75 -1.30 4.58
N VAL A 162 11.27 -2.47 4.14
CA VAL A 162 10.12 -2.57 3.22
C VAL A 162 8.86 -2.00 3.89
N GLY A 163 8.66 -2.24 5.18
CA GLY A 163 7.56 -1.63 5.94
C GLY A 163 7.62 -0.10 5.94
N SER A 164 8.80 0.49 6.15
CA SER A 164 9.00 1.95 6.08
C SER A 164 8.76 2.50 4.67
N CYS A 165 9.29 1.84 3.64
CA CYS A 165 9.02 2.21 2.24
C CYS A 165 7.52 2.13 1.92
N GLN A 166 6.82 1.15 2.47
CA GLN A 166 5.38 0.98 2.28
C GLN A 166 4.60 2.17 2.84
N ILE A 167 4.97 2.70 4.02
CA ILE A 167 4.34 3.90 4.59
C ILE A 167 4.49 5.09 3.62
N ILE A 168 5.70 5.30 3.10
CA ILE A 168 5.98 6.38 2.14
C ILE A 168 5.15 6.18 0.86
N TRP A 169 5.11 4.96 0.34
CA TRP A 169 4.36 4.61 -0.86
C TRP A 169 2.85 4.86 -0.70
N VAL A 170 2.25 4.46 0.42
CA VAL A 170 0.83 4.68 0.67
C VAL A 170 0.53 6.18 0.76
N SER A 171 1.40 6.99 1.37
CA SER A 171 1.25 8.45 1.38
C SER A 171 1.32 9.05 -0.04
N ILE A 172 2.23 8.56 -0.89
CA ILE A 172 2.28 8.96 -2.31
C ILE A 172 0.96 8.59 -3.02
N LEU A 173 0.43 7.39 -2.77
CA LEU A 173 -0.82 6.91 -3.34
C LEU A 173 -2.01 7.80 -2.92
N CYS A 174 -2.09 8.16 -1.64
CA CYS A 174 -3.09 9.09 -1.13
C CYS A 174 -2.98 10.47 -1.79
N TRP A 175 -1.76 10.95 -2.02
CA TRP A 175 -1.53 12.21 -2.73
C TRP A 175 -2.04 12.16 -4.18
N PHE A 176 -1.70 11.10 -4.94
CA PHE A 176 -2.21 10.92 -6.30
C PHE A 176 -3.73 10.79 -6.35
N LYS A 177 -4.35 10.13 -5.37
CA LYS A 177 -5.82 10.02 -5.29
C LYS A 177 -6.47 11.40 -5.14
N ARG A 178 -5.85 12.32 -4.40
CA ARG A 178 -6.39 13.65 -4.10
C ARG A 178 -6.19 14.69 -5.22
N GLN A 179 -5.21 14.49 -6.10
CA GLN A 179 -5.02 15.35 -7.27
C GLN A 179 -6.24 15.23 -8.20
N GLU A 180 -6.94 16.34 -8.44
CA GLU A 180 -7.95 16.47 -9.49
C GLU A 180 -7.23 16.90 -10.78
N TYR A 181 -7.46 16.18 -11.88
CA TYR A 181 -6.92 16.48 -13.22
C TYR A 181 -8.04 17.00 -14.12
#